data_AF-A0A933B1X0-F1
#
_entry.id   AF-A0A933B1X0-F1
#
_cell.length_a   1.000
_cell.length_b   1.000
_cell.length_c   1.000
_cell.angle_alpha   90.00
_cell.angle_beta   90.00
_cell.angle_gamma   90.00
#
_symmetry.space_group_name_H-M   'P 1'
#
loop_
_entity.id
_entity.type
_entity.pdbx_description
1 polymer ?
#
loop_
_entity_poly.entity_id
_entity_poly.type
_entity_poly.pdbx_seq_one_letter_code
_entity_poly.pdbx_strand_id
1 'polypeptide(L)'
;MEELEVTKISSKGQVVLPLAVRNRLHLSEGEKLIVFCDNDTVILKKIERPVMERFKELLKKSRAWAKKVRLTPADVEEAIRYVRSTKKR
;
A
#
# COMPACT_ATOMS: atom_id res chain seq x y z
N MET A 1 15.34 -19.77 -12.77
CA MET A 1 15.02 -20.94 -11.92
C MET A 1 14.52 -20.41 -10.59
N GLU A 2 13.42 -20.97 -10.07
CA GLU A 2 13.02 -20.70 -8.69
C GLU A 2 14.01 -21.41 -7.77
N GLU A 3 14.88 -20.64 -7.14
CA GLU A 3 15.87 -21.13 -6.19
C GLU A 3 15.14 -21.32 -4.85
N LEU A 4 14.99 -22.57 -4.43
CA LEU A 4 14.34 -22.93 -3.18
C LEU A 4 15.37 -22.84 -2.07
N GLU A 5 15.28 -21.77 -1.26
CA GLU A 5 16.16 -21.55 -0.12
C GLU A 5 15.43 -21.82 1.19
N VAL A 6 16.02 -22.68 2.03
CA VAL A 6 15.48 -23.01 3.36
C VAL A 6 16.21 -22.17 4.41
N THR A 7 15.43 -21.53 5.28
CA THR A 7 15.94 -20.68 6.38
C THR A 7 15.29 -21.10 7.69
N LYS A 8 15.99 -20.88 8.81
CA LYS A 8 15.54 -21.24 10.15
C LYS A 8 15.05 -20.00 10.91
N ILE A 9 14.11 -20.22 11.82
CA ILE A 9 13.70 -19.19 12.77
C ILE A 9 14.74 -19.07 13.89
N SER A 10 15.08 -17.84 14.27
CA SER A 10 15.95 -17.56 15.41
C SER A 10 15.21 -17.80 16.73
N SER A 11 15.94 -17.85 17.84
CA SER A 11 15.36 -17.96 19.19
C SER A 11 14.41 -16.81 19.55
N LYS A 12 14.52 -15.67 18.87
CA LYS A 12 13.64 -14.50 19.04
C LYS A 12 12.47 -14.48 18.05
N GLY A 13 12.25 -15.57 17.31
CA GLY A 13 11.16 -15.63 16.34
C GLY A 13 11.45 -14.90 15.02
N GLN A 14 12.72 -14.56 14.72
CA GLN A 14 13.08 -13.85 13.50
C GLN A 14 13.47 -14.83 12.39
N VAL A 15 13.02 -14.60 11.16
CA VAL A 15 13.50 -15.34 9.99
C VAL A 15 14.55 -14.50 9.27
N VAL A 16 15.66 -15.14 8.88
CA VAL A 16 16.66 -14.49 8.04
C VAL A 16 16.24 -14.64 6.59
N LEU A 17 16.06 -13.52 5.88
CA LEU A 17 15.85 -13.53 4.44
C LEU A 17 17.18 -13.77 3.71
N PRO A 18 17.28 -14.81 2.87
CA PRO A 18 18.52 -15.08 2.15
C PRO A 18 18.94 -13.96 1.21
N LEU A 19 20.22 -13.93 0.86
CA LEU A 19 20.81 -12.86 0.06
C LEU A 19 20.17 -12.77 -1.34
N ALA A 20 19.88 -13.91 -1.98
CA ALA A 20 19.27 -13.92 -3.31
C ALA A 20 17.87 -13.27 -3.29
N VAL A 21 17.06 -13.58 -2.28
CA VAL A 21 15.73 -12.98 -2.09
C VAL A 21 15.82 -11.48 -1.86
N ARG A 22 16.75 -11.03 -0.99
CA ARG A 22 16.98 -9.59 -0.73
C ARG A 22 17.36 -8.84 -2.00
N ASN A 23 18.28 -9.39 -2.79
CA ASN A 23 18.74 -8.78 -4.04
C ASN A 23 17.62 -8.72 -5.08
N ARG A 24 16.87 -9.82 -5.28
CA ARG A 24 15.78 -9.90 -6.25
C ARG A 24 14.64 -8.94 -5.97
N LEU A 25 14.32 -8.73 -4.70
CA LEU A 25 13.24 -7.81 -4.27
C LEU A 25 13.75 -6.39 -3.97
N HIS A 26 15.05 -6.13 -4.17
CA HIS A 26 15.73 -4.87 -3.83
C HIS A 26 15.36 -4.41 -2.41
N LEU A 27 15.46 -5.33 -1.45
CA LEU A 27 15.12 -5.06 -0.06
C LEU A 27 16.28 -4.37 0.66
N SER A 28 15.99 -3.24 1.29
CA SER A 28 16.93 -2.49 2.12
C SER A 28 16.63 -2.64 3.61
N GLU A 29 17.65 -2.42 4.44
CA GLU A 29 17.47 -2.40 5.89
C GLU A 29 16.40 -1.38 6.31
N GLY A 30 15.53 -1.78 7.23
CA GLY A 30 14.43 -0.94 7.72
C GLY A 30 13.23 -0.81 6.77
N GLU A 31 13.24 -1.43 5.58
CA GLU A 31 12.05 -1.48 4.73
C GLU A 31 10.94 -2.29 5.40
N LYS A 32 9.72 -1.72 5.36
CA LYS A 32 8.52 -2.36 5.88
C LYS A 32 7.92 -3.25 4.81
N LEU A 33 7.50 -4.45 5.21
CA LEU A 33 6.79 -5.41 4.37
C LEU A 33 5.37 -5.60 4.93
N ILE A 34 4.45 -5.94 4.04
CA ILE A 34 3.14 -6.46 4.45
C ILE A 34 3.33 -7.95 4.74
N VAL A 35 2.77 -8.40 5.85
CA VAL A 35 2.77 -9.81 6.26
C VAL A 35 1.34 -10.30 6.21
N PHE A 36 1.10 -11.34 5.41
CA PHE A 36 -0.14 -12.10 5.41
C PHE A 36 0.14 -13.52 5.89
N CYS A 37 -0.72 -14.04 6.74
CA CYS A 37 -0.70 -15.43 7.17
C CYS A 37 -2.00 -16.09 6.73
N ASP A 38 -1.90 -17.20 6.03
CA ASP A 38 -3.04 -18.05 5.66
C ASP A 38 -2.65 -19.52 5.86
N ASN A 39 -3.35 -20.20 6.76
CA ASN A 39 -3.06 -21.57 7.20
C ASN A 39 -1.59 -21.78 7.59
N ASP A 40 -0.84 -22.51 6.76
CA ASP A 40 0.59 -22.85 6.92
C ASP A 40 1.53 -21.94 6.11
N THR A 41 0.98 -20.93 5.44
CA THR A 41 1.69 -20.07 4.51
C THR A 41 1.83 -18.64 5.05
N VAL A 42 3.05 -18.10 4.99
CA VAL A 42 3.34 -16.68 5.25
C VAL A 42 3.78 -16.01 3.97
N ILE A 43 3.08 -14.95 3.58
CA ILE A 43 3.41 -14.14 2.40
C ILE A 43 3.95 -12.79 2.87
N LEU A 44 5.17 -12.48 2.43
CA LEU A 44 5.82 -11.19 2.63
C LEU A 44 5.75 -10.40 1.32
N LYS A 45 5.10 -9.23 1.35
CA LYS A 45 4.95 -8.36 0.18
C LYS A 45 5.65 -7.02 0.41
N LYS A 46 6.47 -6.61 -0.55
CA LYS A 46 7.10 -5.27 -0.55
C LYS A 46 6.04 -4.18 -0.60
N ILE A 47 6.19 -3.16 0.24
CA ILE A 47 5.37 -1.95 0.17
C ILE A 47 5.96 -1.03 -0.89
N GLU A 48 5.32 -0.97 -2.04
CA GLU A 48 5.59 0.08 -3.02
C GLU A 48 5.00 1.39 -2.51
N ARG A 49 5.86 2.33 -2.13
CA ARG A 49 5.39 3.68 -1.82
C ARG A 49 4.94 4.32 -3.13
N PRO A 50 3.74 4.94 -3.18
CA PRO A 50 3.35 5.70 -4.35
C PRO A 50 4.40 6.78 -4.61
N VAL A 51 4.87 6.89 -5.85
CA VAL A 51 5.81 7.92 -6.27
C VAL A 51 5.13 9.28 -6.02
N MET A 52 5.66 10.05 -5.06
CA MET A 52 5.06 11.33 -4.66
C MET A 52 4.88 12.29 -5.84
N GLU A 53 5.78 12.24 -6.82
CA GLU A 53 5.68 13.04 -8.04
C GLU A 53 4.43 12.70 -8.87
N ARG A 54 4.16 11.40 -9.07
CA ARG A 54 2.94 10.93 -9.74
C ARG A 54 1.68 11.34 -8.98
N PHE A 55 1.73 11.32 -7.65
CA PHE A 55 0.63 11.77 -6.81
C PHE A 55 0.37 13.28 -6.96
N LYS A 56 1.43 14.11 -7.00
CA LYS A 56 1.32 15.56 -7.25
C LYS A 56 0.69 15.85 -8.61
N GLU A 57 1.08 15.13 -9.67
CA GLU A 57 0.50 15.30 -11.00
C GLU A 57 -1.00 15.01 -11.02
N LEU A 58 -1.42 13.92 -10.36
CA LEU A 58 -2.82 13.57 -10.21
C LEU A 58 -3.59 14.67 -9.46
N LEU A 59 -3.04 15.16 -8.34
CA LEU A 59 -3.64 16.26 -7.58
C LEU A 59 -3.80 17.53 -8.44
N LYS A 60 -2.81 17.85 -9.28
CA LYS A 60 -2.88 19.02 -10.18
C LYS A 60 -4.02 18.89 -11.18
N LYS A 61 -4.18 17.72 -11.81
CA LYS A 61 -5.29 17.42 -12.73
C LYS A 61 -6.64 17.50 -12.04
N SER A 62 -6.78 16.88 -10.86
CA SER A 62 -8.03 16.91 -10.09
C SER A 62 -8.43 18.32 -9.66
N ARG A 63 -7.48 19.16 -9.22
CA ARG A 63 -7.75 20.56 -8.86
C ARG A 63 -8.18 21.40 -10.07
N ALA A 64 -7.54 21.20 -11.23
CA ALA A 64 -7.93 21.89 -12.46
C ALA A 64 -9.36 21.53 -12.89
N TRP A 65 -9.71 20.24 -12.82
CA TRP A 65 -11.06 19.77 -13.09
C TRP A 65 -12.08 20.36 -12.11
N ALA A 66 -11.81 20.31 -10.80
CA ALA A 66 -12.69 20.86 -9.77
C ALA A 66 -12.96 22.35 -10.00
N LYS A 67 -11.94 23.14 -10.37
CA LYS A 67 -12.10 24.55 -10.71
C LYS A 67 -12.97 24.74 -11.96
N LYS A 68 -12.81 23.90 -12.99
CA LYS A 68 -13.61 23.95 -14.22
C LYS A 68 -15.10 23.71 -13.96
N VAL A 69 -15.42 22.75 -13.08
CA VAL A 69 -16.80 22.41 -12.72
C VAL A 69 -17.33 23.22 -11.53
N ARG A 70 -16.54 24.15 -10.99
CA ARG A 70 -16.85 24.96 -9.80
C ARG A 70 -17.22 24.12 -8.56
N LEU A 71 -16.58 22.97 -8.40
CA LEU A 71 -16.77 22.11 -7.22
C LEU A 71 -16.25 22.83 -5.97
N THR A 72 -17.06 22.86 -4.94
CA THR A 72 -16.78 23.49 -3.65
C THR A 72 -16.71 22.44 -2.53
N PRO A 73 -16.10 22.78 -1.39
CA PRO A 73 -16.13 21.89 -0.21
C PRO A 73 -17.56 21.58 0.27
N ALA A 74 -18.52 22.49 0.08
CA ALA A 74 -19.91 22.28 0.46
C ALA A 74 -20.57 21.15 -0.35
N ASP A 75 -20.27 21.05 -1.65
CA ASP A 75 -20.78 19.98 -2.52
C ASP A 75 -20.32 18.59 -2.04
N VAL A 76 -19.08 18.51 -1.53
CA VAL A 76 -18.53 17.27 -0.96
C VAL A 76 -19.23 16.91 0.34
N GLU A 77 -19.47 17.90 1.21
CA GLU A 77 -20.14 17.67 2.48
C GLU A 77 -21.60 17.22 2.29
N GLU A 78 -22.31 17.81 1.33
CA GLU A 78 -23.65 17.39 0.93
C GLU A 78 -23.67 15.95 0.42
N ALA A 79 -22.73 15.58 -0.47
CA ALA A 79 -22.62 14.22 -0.98
C ALA A 79 -22.35 13.19 0.14
N ILE A 80 -21.46 13.51 1.09
CA ILE A 80 -21.20 12.65 2.25
C ILE A 80 -22.46 12.50 3.12
N ARG A 81 -23.19 13.59 3.36
CA ARG A 81 -24.42 13.59 4.15
C ARG A 81 -25.48 12.70 3.51
N TYR A 82 -25.65 12.79 2.19
CA TYR A 82 -26.57 11.95 1.41
C TYR A 82 -26.24 10.45 1.49
N VAL A 83 -24.97 10.06 1.35
CA VAL A 83 -24.57 8.65 1.46
C VAL A 83 -24.74 8.11 2.89
N ARG A 84 -24.47 8.94 3.90
CA ARG A 84 -24.63 8.54 5.31
C ARG A 84 -26.10 8.41 5.73
N SER A 85 -27.00 9.22 5.17
CA SER A 85 -28.44 9.11 5.47
C SER A 85 -29.09 7.89 4.82
N THR A 86 -28.61 7.47 3.64
CA THR A 86 -29.11 6.29 2.92
C THR A 86 -28.66 4.97 3.52
N LYS A 87 -27.51 4.94 4.22
CA LYS A 87 -26.98 3.73 4.90
C LYS A 87 -27.62 3.45 6.26
N LYS A 88 -28.58 4.27 6.71
CA LYS A 88 -29.27 4.16 8.00
C LYS A 88 -30.58 3.35 7.93
N ARG A 89 -30.81 2.61 6.85
CA ARG A 89 -31.91 1.66 6.67
C ARG A 89 -31.40 0.22 6.72
#